data_AF-A0A7X7P7P5-F1
#
_entry.id   AF-A0A7X7P7P5-F1
#
_cell.length_a   1.000
_cell.length_b   1.000
_cell.length_c   1.000
_cell.angle_alpha   90.00
_cell.angle_beta   90.00
_cell.angle_gamma   90.00
#
_symmetry.space_group_name_H-M   'P 1'
#
loop_
_entity.id
_entity.type
_entity.pdbx_description
1 polymer ?
#
loop_
_entity_poly.entity_id
_entity_poly.type
_entity_poly.pdbx_seq_one_letter_code
_entity_poly.pdbx_strand_id
1 'polypeptide(L)'
;MKNVDTIAVLDFGGQYAHLIANRIRRLGVFTEIHSPTASAKELEGVKGIVYSGGPSSVYEKDAPAFNPEILSIPVPKLGICYGHQLIATQLGGEVTPGKVKEYGIAALEIKEQNHPLLEGIPQKSPMWMSHGDMVSKTPEGYKVIATTKDCETAAVAYDEKQIYGIQFHPEVTHSQFGSKLLSNFIKICKCSASWNMKSYLPLITERIKNQVQDKNVFLLVSGGVDSTVAFVLLNKILGPSRVQGLHIDNGMMRLDESQKVLEFLDAHGMKNLIVNDASEDFLQALKGITAPEEKRKRIGATFLQVKDREMSRLKLDPSQWMIAQGTIYPDTIESGGTKNADLIKTHHNRVKEVLDLMESGLLLEPLADLYKDEVRLLGEELGIPHNLVWRHPFPGPGLGVRLLCTDGTHALPKKEDVDGLIPYLKDHGVEGYLLPIQSVGVQG
;
A
#
# COMPACT_ATOMS: atom_id res chain seq x y z
N MET A 1 -22.05 2.61 6.38
CA MET A 1 -21.10 1.68 7.03
C MET A 1 -21.71 0.81 8.14
N LYS A 2 -23.03 0.66 8.29
CA LYS A 2 -23.60 0.04 9.52
C LYS A 2 -23.52 -1.49 9.64
N ASN A 3 -22.99 -2.24 8.66
CA ASN A 3 -23.10 -3.71 8.63
C ASN A 3 -21.79 -4.50 8.36
N VAL A 4 -20.61 -3.87 8.34
CA VAL A 4 -19.34 -4.61 8.21
C VAL A 4 -18.56 -4.48 9.50
N ASP A 5 -18.07 -5.61 10.01
CA ASP A 5 -17.18 -5.60 11.18
C ASP A 5 -15.86 -4.93 10.81
N THR A 6 -15.55 -3.83 11.49
CA THR A 6 -14.39 -2.98 11.22
C THR A 6 -13.44 -2.99 12.42
N ILE A 7 -12.14 -3.16 12.15
CA ILE A 7 -11.06 -2.94 13.13
C ILE A 7 -10.33 -1.66 12.76
N ALA A 8 -10.21 -0.73 13.70
CA ALA A 8 -9.40 0.46 13.51
C ALA A 8 -7.92 0.16 13.77
N VAL A 9 -7.03 0.72 12.95
CA VAL A 9 -5.58 0.67 13.15
C VAL A 9 -5.07 2.11 13.30
N LEU A 10 -4.55 2.45 14.47
CA LEU A 10 -3.95 3.75 14.72
C LEU A 10 -2.52 3.76 14.22
N ASP A 11 -2.19 4.73 13.35
CA ASP A 11 -0.88 4.84 12.72
C ASP A 11 0.07 5.77 13.49
N PHE A 12 0.96 5.16 14.28
CA PHE A 12 2.03 5.85 15.01
C PHE A 12 3.30 6.07 14.17
N GLY A 13 3.25 5.82 12.86
CA GLY A 13 4.33 6.10 11.91
C GLY A 13 5.02 4.84 11.37
N GLY A 14 5.65 5.01 10.20
CA GLY A 14 6.33 3.94 9.46
C GLY A 14 5.40 3.08 8.60
N GLN A 15 5.91 1.94 8.12
CA GLN A 15 5.18 1.05 7.20
C GLN A 15 4.25 0.03 7.89
N TYR A 16 4.29 -0.06 9.22
CA TYR A 16 3.69 -1.17 9.96
C TYR A 16 2.17 -1.09 10.07
N ALA A 17 1.57 0.09 10.27
CA ALA A 17 0.12 0.25 10.35
C ALA A 17 -0.59 -0.30 9.10
N HIS A 18 -0.02 -0.03 7.92
CA HIS A 18 -0.54 -0.53 6.65
C HIS A 18 -0.38 -2.04 6.49
N LEU A 19 0.75 -2.60 6.93
CA LEU A 19 0.96 -4.03 6.88
C LEU A 19 0.00 -4.77 7.83
N ILE A 20 -0.23 -4.22 9.03
CA ILE A 20 -1.24 -4.71 9.99
C ILE A 20 -2.63 -4.70 9.35
N ALA A 21 -3.04 -3.54 8.81
CA ALA A 21 -4.35 -3.38 8.18
C ALA A 21 -4.56 -4.37 7.03
N ASN A 22 -3.57 -4.53 6.15
CA ASN A 22 -3.59 -5.50 5.05
C ASN A 22 -3.70 -6.94 5.56
N ARG A 23 -2.94 -7.31 6.60
CA ARG A 23 -2.99 -8.68 7.18
C ARG A 23 -4.34 -9.01 7.77
N ILE A 24 -4.99 -8.07 8.47
CA ILE A 24 -6.33 -8.25 9.03
C ILE A 24 -7.38 -8.39 7.91
N ARG A 25 -7.27 -7.60 6.83
CA ARG A 25 -8.15 -7.73 5.65
C ARG A 25 -8.04 -9.08 4.97
N ARG A 26 -6.82 -9.62 4.83
CA ARG A 26 -6.59 -10.98 4.34
C ARG A 26 -7.22 -12.07 5.21
N LEU A 27 -7.44 -11.78 6.49
CA LEU A 27 -8.16 -12.66 7.42
C LEU A 27 -9.69 -12.46 7.39
N GLY A 28 -10.19 -11.63 6.47
CA GLY A 28 -11.62 -11.47 6.21
C GLY A 28 -12.31 -10.41 7.06
N VAL A 29 -11.59 -9.45 7.63
CA VAL A 29 -12.17 -8.35 8.42
C VAL A 29 -11.74 -7.00 7.87
N PHE A 30 -12.69 -6.08 7.72
CA PHE A 30 -12.39 -4.75 7.18
C PHE A 30 -11.54 -3.95 8.18
N THR A 31 -10.65 -3.10 7.65
CA THR A 31 -9.83 -2.21 8.47
C THR A 31 -9.85 -0.80 7.95
N GLU A 32 -9.83 0.13 8.89
CA GLU A 32 -9.63 1.56 8.63
C GLU A 32 -8.39 2.02 9.38
N ILE A 33 -7.59 2.84 8.72
CA ILE A 33 -6.40 3.43 9.34
C ILE A 33 -6.76 4.84 9.79
N HIS A 34 -6.50 5.12 11.05
CA HIS A 34 -6.89 6.35 11.73
C HIS A 34 -5.67 7.05 12.31
N SER A 35 -5.74 8.36 12.44
CA SER A 35 -4.71 9.13 13.13
C SER A 35 -4.71 8.79 14.62
N PRO A 36 -3.53 8.72 15.28
CA PRO A 36 -3.44 8.60 16.74
C PRO A 36 -4.16 9.70 17.52
N THR A 37 -4.42 10.85 16.89
CA THR A 37 -5.16 11.99 17.47
C THR A 37 -6.64 12.03 17.07
N ALA A 38 -7.15 10.99 16.40
CA ALA A 38 -8.56 10.88 16.05
C ALA A 38 -9.45 11.05 17.29
N SER A 39 -10.61 11.65 17.09
CA SER A 39 -11.64 11.73 18.12
C SER A 39 -12.24 10.35 18.39
N ALA A 40 -12.74 10.11 19.61
CA ALA A 40 -13.44 8.85 19.91
C ALA A 40 -14.67 8.62 19.01
N LYS A 41 -15.25 9.71 18.49
CA LYS A 41 -16.38 9.68 17.55
C LYS A 41 -16.01 9.09 16.18
N GLU A 42 -14.80 9.34 15.70
CA GLU A 42 -14.32 8.76 14.43
C GLU A 42 -14.16 7.24 14.51
N LEU A 43 -14.01 6.71 15.72
CA LEU A 43 -13.87 5.29 16.01
C LEU A 43 -15.20 4.66 16.47
N GLU A 44 -16.32 5.36 16.31
CA GLU A 44 -17.63 4.84 16.68
C GLU A 44 -18.02 3.63 15.81
N GLY A 45 -18.43 2.54 16.45
CA GLY A 45 -18.90 1.33 15.77
C GLY A 45 -17.82 0.31 15.38
N VAL A 46 -16.54 0.60 15.63
CA VAL A 46 -15.47 -0.38 15.44
C VAL A 46 -15.59 -1.53 16.44
N LYS A 47 -15.10 -2.71 16.07
CA LYS A 47 -15.12 -3.93 16.90
C LYS A 47 -13.84 -4.17 17.69
N GLY A 48 -12.76 -3.49 17.32
CA GLY A 48 -11.46 -3.54 17.98
C GLY A 48 -10.54 -2.46 17.47
N ILE A 49 -9.48 -2.19 18.22
CA ILE A 49 -8.49 -1.14 17.91
C ILE A 49 -7.08 -1.73 18.01
N VAL A 50 -6.29 -1.56 16.97
CA VAL A 50 -4.86 -1.91 16.97
C VAL A 50 -4.03 -0.63 17.01
N TYR A 51 -3.08 -0.57 17.93
CA TYR A 51 -2.13 0.53 18.05
C TYR A 51 -0.83 0.05 17.40
N SER A 52 -0.46 0.63 16.27
CA SER A 52 0.70 0.18 15.50
C SER A 52 2.02 0.40 16.24
N GLY A 53 3.09 -0.21 15.71
CA GLY A 53 4.44 0.22 16.02
C GLY A 53 4.75 1.61 15.43
N GLY A 54 5.91 2.14 15.79
CA GLY A 54 6.46 3.39 15.30
C GLY A 54 7.98 3.42 15.57
N PRO A 55 8.75 4.26 14.85
CA PRO A 55 10.20 4.34 15.04
C PRO A 55 10.61 5.08 16.32
N SER A 56 9.70 5.87 16.90
CA SER A 56 9.97 6.75 18.04
C SER A 56 10.01 6.00 19.38
N SER A 57 10.68 6.60 20.36
CA SER A 57 10.48 6.24 21.78
C SER A 57 9.26 6.98 22.35
N VAL A 58 8.57 6.37 23.32
CA VAL A 58 7.39 7.01 23.97
C VAL A 58 7.74 8.27 24.78
N TYR A 59 9.02 8.45 25.15
CA TYR A 59 9.49 9.62 25.91
C TYR A 59 10.19 10.67 25.05
N GLU A 60 10.33 10.44 23.74
CA GLU A 60 10.91 11.44 22.86
C GLU A 60 10.03 12.69 22.83
N LYS A 61 10.68 13.86 22.78
CA LYS A 61 9.99 15.16 22.76
C LYS A 61 9.03 15.30 21.57
N ASP A 62 9.39 14.66 20.46
CA ASP A 62 8.63 14.67 19.20
C ASP A 62 7.85 13.35 19.00
N ALA A 63 7.56 12.61 20.07
CA ALA A 63 6.73 11.42 20.00
C ALA A 63 5.34 11.76 19.40
N PRO A 64 4.76 10.83 18.61
CA PRO A 64 3.46 11.07 17.99
C PRO A 64 2.40 11.47 19.03
N ALA A 65 1.69 12.57 18.78
CA ALA A 65 0.58 12.99 19.62
C ALA A 65 -0.50 11.90 19.65
N PHE A 66 -1.09 11.66 20.82
CA PHE A 66 -2.10 10.61 21.03
C PHE A 66 -3.30 11.17 21.79
N ASN A 67 -4.51 10.78 21.39
CA ASN A 67 -5.74 11.07 22.13
C ASN A 67 -6.04 9.95 23.15
N PRO A 68 -5.85 10.18 24.47
CA PRO A 68 -6.07 9.15 25.48
C PRO A 68 -7.53 8.67 25.61
N GLU A 69 -8.50 9.47 25.15
CA GLU A 69 -9.92 9.09 25.18
C GLU A 69 -10.19 7.81 24.40
N ILE A 70 -9.38 7.50 23.39
CA ILE A 70 -9.50 6.28 22.59
C ILE A 70 -9.35 5.02 23.48
N LEU A 71 -8.54 5.07 24.55
CA LEU A 71 -8.41 3.94 25.48
C LEU A 71 -9.70 3.62 26.23
N SER A 72 -10.61 4.60 26.36
CA SER A 72 -11.88 4.44 27.07
C SER A 72 -12.98 3.80 26.20
N ILE A 73 -12.76 3.63 24.90
CA ILE A 73 -13.74 2.97 24.01
C ILE A 73 -13.86 1.50 24.43
N PRO A 74 -15.07 0.96 24.69
CA PRO A 74 -15.27 -0.37 25.30
C PRO A 74 -15.16 -1.51 24.27
N VAL A 75 -14.03 -1.58 23.56
CA VAL A 75 -13.70 -2.61 22.57
C VAL A 75 -12.31 -3.18 22.85
N PRO A 76 -11.99 -4.42 22.41
CA PRO A 76 -10.67 -5.01 22.57
C PRO A 76 -9.57 -4.18 21.89
N LYS A 77 -8.39 -4.16 22.52
CA LYS A 77 -7.24 -3.36 22.09
C LYS A 77 -6.00 -4.22 21.97
N LEU A 78 -5.23 -4.02 20.90
CA LEU A 78 -3.94 -4.66 20.71
C LEU A 78 -2.88 -3.60 20.45
N GLY A 79 -1.94 -3.44 21.38
CA GLY A 79 -0.74 -2.64 21.18
C GLY A 79 0.40 -3.47 20.59
N ILE A 80 1.04 -2.97 19.54
CA ILE A 80 2.16 -3.62 18.87
C ILE A 80 3.40 -2.73 18.98
N CYS A 81 4.48 -3.24 19.55
CA CYS A 81 5.74 -2.54 19.77
C CYS A 81 5.52 -1.17 20.46
N TYR A 82 5.69 -0.05 19.75
CA TYR A 82 5.37 1.29 20.26
C TYR A 82 3.96 1.39 20.85
N GLY A 83 2.94 0.84 20.16
CA GLY A 83 1.57 0.83 20.67
C GLY A 83 1.42 0.08 21.99
N HIS A 84 2.18 -1.01 22.19
CA HIS A 84 2.22 -1.72 23.48
C HIS A 84 2.81 -0.84 24.58
N GLN A 85 3.92 -0.16 24.30
CA GLN A 85 4.61 0.73 25.23
C GLN A 85 3.72 1.92 25.61
N LEU A 86 3.10 2.57 24.61
CA LEU A 86 2.19 3.69 24.80
C LEU A 86 1.02 3.32 25.72
N ILE A 87 0.34 2.22 25.43
CA ILE A 87 -0.79 1.76 26.26
C ILE A 87 -0.31 1.49 27.69
N ALA A 88 0.85 0.83 27.85
CA ALA A 88 1.39 0.55 29.18
C ALA A 88 1.66 1.84 29.96
N THR A 89 2.31 2.84 29.36
CA THR A 89 2.59 4.13 30.01
C THR A 89 1.30 4.87 30.38
N GLN A 90 0.29 4.88 29.49
CA GLN A 90 -1.00 5.53 29.75
C GLN A 90 -1.80 4.87 30.89
N LEU A 91 -1.52 3.60 31.20
CA LEU A 91 -2.13 2.86 32.30
C LEU A 91 -1.26 2.82 33.57
N GLY A 92 -0.19 3.63 33.65
CA GLY A 92 0.65 3.75 34.83
C GLY A 92 1.83 2.77 34.90
N GLY A 93 2.14 2.09 33.80
CA GLY A 93 3.38 1.31 33.63
C GLY A 93 4.59 2.20 33.33
N GLU A 94 5.77 1.59 33.32
CA GLU A 94 7.04 2.26 33.01
C GLU A 94 7.73 1.58 31.83
N VAL A 95 8.31 2.40 30.95
CA VAL A 95 9.10 1.96 29.80
C VAL A 95 10.55 2.37 30.06
N THR A 96 11.50 1.51 29.73
CA THR A 96 12.92 1.81 29.81
C THR A 96 13.63 1.32 28.57
N PRO A 97 14.79 1.93 28.21
CA PRO A 97 15.66 1.35 27.20
C PRO A 97 16.00 -0.10 27.54
N GLY A 98 15.87 -0.99 26.56
CA GLY A 98 16.27 -2.38 26.69
C GLY A 98 17.78 -2.51 26.89
N LYS A 99 18.22 -3.56 27.59
CA LYS A 99 19.66 -3.84 27.80
C LYS A 99 20.38 -4.15 26.49
N VAL A 100 19.66 -4.71 25.52
CA VAL A 100 20.10 -5.02 24.17
C VAL A 100 18.98 -4.55 23.23
N LYS A 101 19.34 -3.90 22.13
CA LYS A 101 18.37 -3.60 21.07
C LYS A 101 18.11 -4.88 20.28
N GLU A 102 16.89 -5.41 20.35
CA GLU A 102 16.53 -6.65 19.68
C GLU A 102 15.91 -6.33 18.32
N TYR A 103 16.72 -6.55 17.27
CA TYR A 103 16.30 -6.43 15.87
C TYR A 103 16.52 -7.76 15.18
N GLY A 104 15.45 -8.54 15.01
CA GLY A 104 15.55 -9.84 14.36
C GLY A 104 14.56 -10.86 14.89
N ILE A 105 14.78 -12.11 14.49
CA ILE A 105 13.96 -13.24 14.91
C ILE A 105 14.37 -13.65 16.32
N ALA A 106 13.39 -13.69 17.22
CA ALA A 106 13.53 -14.17 18.58
C ALA A 106 12.58 -15.35 18.85
N ALA A 107 12.99 -16.26 19.74
CA ALA A 107 12.12 -17.31 20.21
C ALA A 107 11.21 -16.78 21.34
N LEU A 108 9.93 -16.60 21.01
CA LEU A 108 8.88 -16.32 21.98
C LEU A 108 8.63 -17.57 22.83
N GLU A 109 8.66 -17.42 24.15
CA GLU A 109 8.28 -18.42 25.13
C GLU A 109 6.92 -18.10 25.74
N ILE A 110 5.91 -18.87 25.37
CA ILE A 110 4.55 -18.71 25.89
C ILE A 110 4.49 -19.25 27.32
N LYS A 111 4.05 -18.42 28.26
CA LYS A 111 3.82 -18.79 29.66
C LYS A 111 2.37 -19.24 29.90
N GLU A 112 1.44 -18.73 29.09
CA GLU A 112 0.01 -19.00 29.20
C GLU A 112 -0.55 -19.61 27.90
N GLN A 113 -0.27 -20.90 27.67
CA GLN A 113 -0.56 -21.60 26.42
C GLN A 113 -2.04 -21.61 26.02
N ASN A 114 -2.94 -21.51 27.01
CA ASN A 114 -4.40 -21.52 26.81
C ASN A 114 -4.99 -20.12 26.68
N HIS A 115 -4.18 -19.06 26.71
CA HIS A 115 -4.68 -17.69 26.59
C HIS A 115 -5.30 -17.48 25.19
N PRO A 116 -6.51 -16.89 25.07
CA PRO A 116 -7.20 -16.76 23.77
C PRO A 116 -6.37 -16.10 22.67
N LEU A 117 -5.57 -15.08 22.99
CA LEU A 117 -4.69 -14.42 22.03
C LEU A 117 -3.60 -15.34 21.45
N LEU A 118 -3.16 -16.35 22.21
CA LEU A 118 -2.05 -17.25 21.88
C LEU A 118 -2.54 -18.66 21.48
N GLU A 119 -3.85 -18.86 21.36
CA GLU A 119 -4.45 -20.14 20.98
C GLU A 119 -3.82 -20.70 19.69
N GLY A 120 -3.33 -21.95 19.74
CA GLY A 120 -2.75 -22.64 18.58
C GLY A 120 -1.37 -22.15 18.13
N ILE A 121 -0.70 -21.31 18.93
CA ILE A 121 0.70 -20.91 18.71
C ILE A 121 1.60 -21.82 19.57
N PRO A 122 2.62 -22.51 19.02
CA PRO A 122 3.51 -23.37 19.81
C PRO A 122 4.23 -22.61 20.93
N GLN A 123 4.51 -23.31 22.04
CA GLN A 123 5.13 -22.73 23.24
C GLN A 123 6.43 -21.97 22.94
N LYS A 124 7.23 -22.48 22.00
CA LYS A 124 8.39 -21.80 21.43
C LYS A 124 8.09 -21.42 19.99
N SER A 125 8.05 -20.13 19.70
CA SER A 125 7.65 -19.62 18.39
C SER A 125 8.57 -18.50 17.90
N PRO A 126 9.08 -18.55 16.66
CA PRO A 126 9.89 -17.48 16.11
C PRO A 126 9.02 -16.26 15.75
N MET A 127 9.34 -15.12 16.35
CA MET A 127 8.68 -13.84 16.12
C MET A 127 9.70 -12.75 15.80
N TRP A 128 9.31 -11.76 15.00
CA TRP A 128 10.16 -10.62 14.65
C TRP A 128 10.09 -9.52 15.72
N MET A 129 11.20 -9.33 16.42
CA MET A 129 11.42 -8.24 17.36
C MET A 129 12.04 -7.05 16.63
N SER A 130 11.59 -5.84 16.98
CA SER A 130 12.17 -4.60 16.48
C SER A 130 11.97 -3.49 17.50
N HIS A 131 12.72 -3.54 18.60
CA HIS A 131 12.56 -2.56 19.68
C HIS A 131 13.89 -2.15 20.32
N GLY A 132 13.97 -0.87 20.67
CA GLY A 132 15.03 -0.32 21.52
C GLY A 132 14.60 -0.21 22.98
N ASP A 133 13.31 0.02 23.22
CA ASP A 133 12.71 0.15 24.54
C ASP A 133 11.87 -1.07 24.90
N MET A 134 11.57 -1.24 26.19
CA MET A 134 10.68 -2.29 26.68
C MET A 134 9.86 -1.79 27.87
N VAL A 135 8.68 -2.36 28.09
CA VAL A 135 7.90 -2.13 29.31
C VAL A 135 8.60 -2.85 30.47
N SER A 136 9.22 -2.10 31.37
CA SER A 136 9.95 -2.63 32.54
C SER A 136 9.05 -2.85 33.75
N LYS A 137 7.96 -2.09 33.84
CA LYS A 137 6.93 -2.25 34.87
C LYS A 137 5.57 -2.26 34.20
N THR A 138 4.87 -3.37 34.33
CA THR A 138 3.52 -3.50 33.77
C THR A 138 2.51 -2.72 34.62
N PRO A 139 1.46 -2.16 34.00
CA PRO A 139 0.31 -1.61 34.72
C PRO A 139 -0.32 -2.62 35.67
N GLU A 140 -1.04 -2.13 36.69
CA GLU A 140 -1.83 -2.99 37.56
C GLU A 140 -2.91 -3.75 36.75
N GLY A 141 -3.05 -5.05 37.01
CA GLY A 141 -3.97 -5.94 36.30
C GLY A 141 -3.40 -6.59 35.02
N TYR A 142 -2.21 -6.18 34.57
CA TYR A 142 -1.53 -6.86 33.47
C TYR A 142 -0.94 -8.19 33.93
N LYS A 143 -1.11 -9.22 33.10
CA LYS A 143 -0.46 -10.52 33.21
C LYS A 143 0.53 -10.69 32.06
N VAL A 144 1.75 -11.11 32.37
CA VAL A 144 2.72 -11.53 31.35
C VAL A 144 2.30 -12.90 30.81
N ILE A 145 2.05 -12.99 29.51
CA ILE A 145 1.58 -14.22 28.85
C ILE A 145 2.64 -14.85 27.95
N ALA A 146 3.67 -14.10 27.55
CA ALA A 146 4.85 -14.62 26.86
C ALA A 146 6.09 -13.74 27.08
N THR A 147 7.27 -14.33 26.98
CA THR A 147 8.59 -13.68 27.15
C THR A 147 9.53 -14.03 26.00
N THR A 148 10.61 -13.28 25.79
CA THR A 148 11.79 -13.74 25.04
C THR A 148 12.98 -13.84 26.01
N LYS A 149 14.17 -14.18 25.49
CA LYS A 149 15.40 -14.16 26.28
C LYS A 149 15.73 -12.77 26.82
N ASP A 150 15.49 -11.74 26.01
CA ASP A 150 15.91 -10.37 26.26
C ASP A 150 14.72 -9.42 26.58
N CYS A 151 13.47 -9.90 26.51
CA CYS A 151 12.26 -9.15 26.83
C CYS A 151 11.28 -9.97 27.71
N GLU A 152 11.18 -9.61 28.99
CA GLU A 152 10.27 -10.26 29.96
C GLU A 152 8.79 -9.92 29.71
N THR A 153 8.49 -8.86 28.96
CA THR A 153 7.14 -8.37 28.67
C THR A 153 6.77 -8.54 27.19
N ALA A 154 7.33 -9.58 26.54
CA ALA A 154 7.14 -9.79 25.10
C ALA A 154 5.67 -9.90 24.67
N ALA A 155 4.81 -10.47 25.52
CA ALA A 155 3.36 -10.32 25.40
C ALA A 155 2.69 -10.21 26.79
N VAL A 156 1.71 -9.32 26.89
CA VAL A 156 0.95 -9.03 28.11
C VAL A 156 -0.55 -8.96 27.83
N ALA A 157 -1.36 -9.24 28.84
CA ALA A 157 -2.82 -9.18 28.77
C ALA A 157 -3.44 -8.55 30.02
N TYR A 158 -4.43 -7.69 29.81
CA TYR A 158 -5.38 -7.24 30.82
C TYR A 158 -6.77 -7.74 30.39
N ASP A 159 -7.09 -8.96 30.79
CA ASP A 159 -8.28 -9.68 30.31
C ASP A 159 -9.60 -8.98 30.64
N GLU A 160 -9.73 -8.43 31.86
CA GLU A 160 -10.96 -7.73 32.28
C GLU A 160 -11.26 -6.51 31.41
N LYS A 161 -10.24 -5.81 30.92
CA LYS A 161 -10.38 -4.65 30.01
C LYS A 161 -10.19 -5.01 28.53
N GLN A 162 -9.89 -6.27 28.23
CA GLN A 162 -9.55 -6.77 26.90
C GLN A 162 -8.43 -5.95 26.22
N ILE A 163 -7.40 -5.59 26.98
CA ILE A 163 -6.23 -4.85 26.48
C ILE A 163 -5.05 -5.79 26.40
N TYR A 164 -4.46 -5.89 25.22
CA TYR A 164 -3.33 -6.78 24.95
C TYR A 164 -2.16 -5.98 24.41
N GLY A 165 -0.94 -6.40 24.74
CA GLY A 165 0.29 -5.77 24.27
C GLY A 165 1.28 -6.82 23.82
N ILE A 166 1.96 -6.57 22.71
CA ILE A 166 3.04 -7.41 22.20
C ILE A 166 4.24 -6.56 21.77
N GLN A 167 5.45 -7.04 22.04
CA GLN A 167 6.69 -6.33 21.71
C GLN A 167 7.26 -6.73 20.33
N PHE A 168 6.66 -7.73 19.68
CA PHE A 168 7.00 -8.22 18.35
C PHE A 168 5.97 -7.82 17.30
N HIS A 169 6.33 -7.94 16.02
CA HIS A 169 5.52 -7.57 14.87
C HIS A 169 4.83 -8.79 14.24
N PRO A 170 3.55 -9.09 14.52
CA PRO A 170 2.85 -10.24 13.92
C PRO A 170 2.52 -10.06 12.43
N GLU A 171 2.63 -8.85 11.90
CA GLU A 171 2.26 -8.50 10.53
C GLU A 171 3.33 -8.87 9.49
N VAL A 172 4.58 -9.04 9.93
CA VAL A 172 5.72 -9.36 9.04
C VAL A 172 5.85 -10.86 8.81
N THR A 173 6.37 -11.24 7.64
CA THR A 173 6.51 -12.65 7.23
C THR A 173 7.50 -13.45 8.07
N HIS A 174 8.44 -12.79 8.74
CA HIS A 174 9.41 -13.43 9.64
C HIS A 174 8.74 -13.98 10.92
N SER A 175 7.59 -13.43 11.31
CA SER A 175 6.78 -13.94 12.44
C SER A 175 5.92 -15.10 11.97
N GLN A 176 6.41 -16.33 12.11
CA GLN A 176 5.78 -17.53 11.54
C GLN A 176 4.30 -17.71 11.98
N PHE A 177 3.98 -17.33 13.22
CA PHE A 177 2.64 -17.45 13.79
C PHE A 177 1.92 -16.10 13.92
N GLY A 178 2.42 -15.05 13.30
CA GLY A 178 1.85 -13.70 13.41
C GLY A 178 0.41 -13.61 12.86
N SER A 179 0.13 -14.27 11.72
CA SER A 179 -1.23 -14.34 11.16
C SER A 179 -2.19 -15.10 12.09
N LYS A 180 -1.71 -16.10 12.82
CA LYS A 180 -2.52 -16.83 13.81
C LYS A 180 -2.88 -15.94 15.00
N LEU A 181 -1.93 -15.15 15.51
CA LEU A 181 -2.18 -14.17 16.57
C LEU A 181 -3.20 -13.12 16.15
N LEU A 182 -3.07 -12.54 14.95
CA LEU A 182 -4.03 -11.57 14.44
C LEU A 182 -5.43 -12.19 14.26
N SER A 183 -5.49 -13.45 13.79
CA SER A 183 -6.75 -14.21 13.72
C SER A 183 -7.39 -14.41 15.10
N ASN A 184 -6.59 -14.70 16.13
CA ASN A 184 -7.08 -14.83 17.49
C ASN A 184 -7.59 -13.47 18.03
N PHE A 185 -6.89 -12.36 17.76
CA PHE A 185 -7.37 -11.03 18.11
C PHE A 185 -8.71 -10.70 17.43
N ILE A 186 -8.85 -11.01 16.14
CA ILE A 186 -10.12 -10.88 15.40
C ILE A 186 -11.26 -11.64 16.09
N LYS A 187 -11.01 -12.87 16.57
CA LYS A 187 -12.00 -13.64 17.34
C LYS A 187 -12.37 -12.96 18.65
N ILE A 188 -11.39 -12.38 19.36
CA ILE A 188 -11.61 -11.64 20.61
C ILE A 188 -12.49 -10.40 20.36
N CYS A 189 -12.29 -9.71 19.23
CA CYS A 189 -13.15 -8.62 18.75
C CYS A 189 -14.56 -9.07 18.33
N LYS A 190 -14.80 -10.39 18.26
CA LYS A 190 -16.06 -10.99 17.82
C LYS A 190 -16.45 -10.56 16.41
N CYS A 191 -15.47 -10.31 15.54
CA CYS A 191 -15.73 -10.00 14.14
C CYS A 191 -16.09 -11.28 13.38
N SER A 192 -17.07 -11.17 12.48
CA SER A 192 -17.32 -12.12 11.42
C SER A 192 -16.27 -11.93 10.31
N ALA A 193 -15.60 -13.00 9.90
CA ALA A 193 -14.64 -12.99 8.78
C ALA A 193 -15.39 -12.95 7.43
N SER A 194 -16.27 -11.95 7.25
CA SER A 194 -17.20 -11.83 6.14
C SER A 194 -16.71 -10.91 5.03
N TRP A 195 -15.64 -10.15 5.27
CA TRP A 195 -15.10 -9.21 4.30
C TRP A 195 -14.36 -9.94 3.17
N ASN A 196 -14.74 -9.64 1.94
CA ASN A 196 -14.09 -10.04 0.70
C ASN A 196 -14.54 -9.10 -0.44
N MET A 197 -14.03 -9.30 -1.66
CA MET A 197 -14.39 -8.43 -2.79
C MET A 197 -15.88 -8.49 -3.18
N LYS A 198 -16.58 -9.61 -2.92
CA LYS A 198 -18.03 -9.72 -3.13
C LYS A 198 -18.81 -8.85 -2.16
N SER A 199 -18.43 -8.86 -0.88
CA SER A 199 -19.06 -8.01 0.13
C SER A 199 -18.66 -6.53 -0.03
N TYR A 200 -17.48 -6.25 -0.58
CA TYR A 200 -16.99 -4.90 -0.83
C TYR A 200 -17.71 -4.21 -2.00
N LEU A 201 -18.02 -4.95 -3.07
CA LEU A 201 -18.65 -4.40 -4.29
C LEU A 201 -19.92 -3.58 -4.03
N PRO A 202 -20.92 -4.06 -3.25
CA PRO A 202 -22.10 -3.26 -2.91
C PRO A 202 -21.75 -1.97 -2.17
N LEU A 203 -20.77 -2.00 -1.26
CA LEU A 203 -20.37 -0.85 -0.45
C LEU A 203 -19.75 0.24 -1.30
N ILE A 204 -18.79 -0.13 -2.13
CA ILE A 204 -18.13 0.83 -3.02
C ILE A 204 -19.10 1.34 -4.09
N THR A 205 -20.07 0.51 -4.50
CA THR A 205 -21.17 0.92 -5.38
C THR A 205 -22.00 2.06 -4.78
N GLU A 206 -22.44 1.93 -3.52
CA GLU A 206 -23.19 2.99 -2.84
C GLU A 206 -22.33 4.24 -2.65
N ARG A 207 -21.07 4.11 -2.22
CA ARG A 207 -20.15 5.23 -2.06
C ARG A 207 -19.97 6.01 -3.36
N ILE A 208 -19.71 5.31 -4.47
CA ILE A 208 -19.54 5.92 -5.79
C ILE A 208 -20.82 6.62 -6.23
N LYS A 209 -21.99 5.98 -6.10
CA LYS A 209 -23.28 6.60 -6.46
C LYS A 209 -23.56 7.86 -5.65
N ASN A 210 -23.27 7.85 -4.35
CA ASN A 210 -23.47 9.00 -3.47
C ASN A 210 -22.52 10.16 -3.80
N GLN A 211 -21.26 9.85 -4.15
CA GLN A 211 -20.26 10.86 -4.49
C GLN A 211 -20.49 11.45 -5.90
N VAL A 212 -20.84 10.61 -6.87
CA VAL A 212 -21.02 11.02 -8.27
C VAL A 212 -22.39 11.65 -8.53
N GLN A 213 -23.42 11.21 -7.81
CA GLN A 213 -24.81 11.67 -7.96
C GLN A 213 -25.26 11.59 -9.43
N ASP A 214 -25.49 12.74 -10.08
CA ASP A 214 -25.95 12.86 -11.47
C ASP A 214 -24.83 13.18 -12.47
N LYS A 215 -23.59 13.39 -12.00
CA LYS A 215 -22.45 13.74 -12.87
C LYS A 215 -21.97 12.53 -13.68
N ASN A 216 -21.38 12.78 -14.84
CA ASN A 216 -20.63 11.78 -15.59
C ASN A 216 -19.20 11.65 -15.04
N VAL A 217 -18.53 10.55 -15.35
CA VAL A 217 -17.18 10.27 -14.87
C VAL A 217 -16.24 10.05 -16.05
N PHE A 218 -15.14 10.78 -16.07
CA PHE A 218 -14.06 10.62 -17.02
C PHE A 218 -12.83 10.00 -16.38
N LEU A 219 -12.15 9.07 -17.05
CA LEU A 219 -10.94 8.41 -16.54
C LEU A 219 -9.87 8.30 -17.64
N LEU A 220 -8.63 8.68 -17.30
CA LEU A 220 -7.46 8.31 -18.10
C LEU A 220 -7.09 6.85 -17.82
N VAL A 221 -7.24 5.99 -18.83
CA VAL A 221 -6.96 4.56 -18.74
C VAL A 221 -5.55 4.32 -19.27
N SER A 222 -4.57 4.22 -18.37
CA SER A 222 -3.16 3.98 -18.74
C SER A 222 -2.90 2.58 -19.32
N GLY A 223 -3.87 1.69 -19.27
CA GLY A 223 -3.69 0.28 -19.60
C GLY A 223 -3.02 -0.53 -18.48
N GLY A 224 -2.69 0.08 -17.34
CA GLY A 224 -2.27 -0.63 -16.13
C GLY A 224 -3.43 -1.37 -15.43
N VAL A 225 -3.12 -2.24 -14.47
CA VAL A 225 -4.15 -3.00 -13.74
C VAL A 225 -5.12 -2.09 -13.02
N ASP A 226 -4.64 -1.08 -12.29
CA ASP A 226 -5.48 -0.26 -11.41
C ASP A 226 -6.45 0.61 -12.22
N SER A 227 -5.96 1.27 -13.28
CA SER A 227 -6.80 2.07 -14.17
C SER A 227 -7.82 1.22 -14.95
N THR A 228 -7.47 -0.02 -15.32
CA THR A 228 -8.40 -0.96 -15.95
C THR A 228 -9.49 -1.40 -14.97
N VAL A 229 -9.12 -1.79 -13.75
CA VAL A 229 -10.08 -2.20 -12.70
C VAL A 229 -11.00 -1.03 -12.35
N ALA A 230 -10.47 0.17 -12.18
CA ALA A 230 -11.27 1.37 -11.92
C ALA A 230 -12.26 1.65 -13.07
N PHE A 231 -11.81 1.57 -14.32
CA PHE A 231 -12.68 1.78 -15.48
C PHE A 231 -13.83 0.77 -15.56
N VAL A 232 -13.53 -0.51 -15.36
CA VAL A 232 -14.53 -1.60 -15.39
C VAL A 232 -15.51 -1.47 -14.22
N LEU A 233 -15.01 -1.15 -13.02
CA LEU A 233 -15.83 -0.93 -11.83
C LEU A 233 -16.84 0.21 -12.07
N LEU A 234 -16.37 1.35 -12.57
CA LEU A 234 -17.21 2.51 -12.84
C LEU A 234 -18.27 2.21 -13.91
N ASN A 235 -17.89 1.51 -14.97
CA ASN A 235 -18.83 1.08 -16.00
C ASN A 235 -19.92 0.14 -15.45
N LYS A 236 -19.55 -0.80 -14.58
CA LYS A 236 -20.51 -1.73 -13.95
C LYS A 236 -21.48 -1.01 -13.02
N ILE A 237 -21.05 0.07 -12.37
CA ILE A 237 -21.85 0.82 -11.38
C ILE A 237 -22.73 1.90 -12.03
N LEU A 238 -22.17 2.70 -12.93
CA LEU A 238 -22.78 3.91 -13.50
C LEU A 238 -23.34 3.68 -14.90
N GLY A 239 -22.87 2.65 -15.59
CA GLY A 239 -23.21 2.35 -16.98
C GLY A 239 -22.32 3.09 -17.99
N PRO A 240 -22.16 2.54 -19.21
CA PRO A 240 -21.26 3.08 -20.22
C PRO A 240 -21.68 4.45 -20.76
N SER A 241 -22.94 4.87 -20.58
CA SER A 241 -23.44 6.19 -20.98
C SER A 241 -22.99 7.31 -20.04
N ARG A 242 -22.57 6.99 -18.81
CA ARG A 242 -22.15 7.96 -17.79
C ARG A 242 -20.65 7.91 -17.50
N VAL A 243 -19.93 7.03 -18.17
CA VAL A 243 -18.48 6.85 -18.02
C VAL A 243 -17.82 7.10 -19.36
N GLN A 244 -16.69 7.81 -19.38
CA GLN A 244 -15.88 8.01 -20.57
C GLN A 244 -14.41 7.75 -20.24
N GLY A 245 -13.79 6.82 -20.97
CA GLY A 245 -12.38 6.54 -20.85
C GLY A 245 -11.58 7.20 -21.98
N LEU A 246 -10.33 7.55 -21.69
CA LEU A 246 -9.31 7.87 -22.71
C LEU A 246 -8.06 7.04 -22.43
N HIS A 247 -7.68 6.19 -23.38
CA HIS A 247 -6.41 5.49 -23.43
C HIS A 247 -5.51 6.17 -24.47
N ILE A 248 -4.35 6.66 -24.04
CA ILE A 248 -3.31 7.17 -24.94
C ILE A 248 -2.30 6.05 -25.13
N ASP A 249 -2.26 5.49 -26.34
CA ASP A 249 -1.21 4.55 -26.71
C ASP A 249 0.05 5.34 -27.09
N ASN A 250 1.12 5.14 -26.33
CA ASN A 250 2.39 5.81 -26.56
C ASN A 250 3.29 5.07 -27.56
N GLY A 251 2.83 3.96 -28.14
CA GLY A 251 3.59 3.13 -29.07
C GLY A 251 4.66 2.26 -28.42
N MET A 252 4.84 2.34 -27.10
CA MET A 252 5.88 1.63 -26.35
C MET A 252 5.29 0.58 -25.39
N MET A 253 4.08 0.11 -25.68
CA MET A 253 3.38 -0.95 -24.94
C MET A 253 3.88 -2.34 -25.34
N ARG A 254 3.48 -3.38 -24.61
CA ARG A 254 3.77 -4.77 -25.04
C ARG A 254 2.84 -5.18 -26.19
N LEU A 255 3.28 -6.17 -26.97
CA LEU A 255 2.51 -6.73 -28.07
C LEU A 255 1.09 -7.13 -27.61
N ASP A 256 0.10 -6.58 -28.31
CA ASP A 256 -1.34 -6.77 -28.10
C ASP A 256 -1.85 -6.46 -26.69
N GLU A 257 -1.10 -5.72 -25.87
CA GLU A 257 -1.50 -5.46 -24.49
C GLU A 257 -2.74 -4.59 -24.40
N SER A 258 -2.72 -3.45 -25.08
CA SER A 258 -3.86 -2.53 -25.16
C SER A 258 -5.04 -3.20 -25.87
N GLN A 259 -4.76 -3.99 -26.92
CA GLN A 259 -5.78 -4.69 -27.67
C GLN A 259 -6.53 -5.73 -26.84
N LYS A 260 -5.85 -6.54 -26.02
CA LYS A 260 -6.51 -7.51 -25.12
C LYS A 260 -7.44 -6.84 -24.10
N VAL A 261 -7.08 -5.66 -23.61
CA VAL A 261 -7.96 -4.87 -22.72
C VAL A 261 -9.19 -4.38 -23.50
N LEU A 262 -9.00 -3.90 -24.73
CA LEU A 262 -10.11 -3.44 -25.58
C LEU A 262 -11.06 -4.57 -25.97
N GLU A 263 -10.54 -5.74 -26.34
CA GLU A 263 -11.33 -6.93 -26.65
C GLU A 263 -12.17 -7.37 -25.45
N PHE A 264 -11.59 -7.36 -24.24
CA PHE A 264 -12.34 -7.62 -23.01
C PHE A 264 -13.46 -6.59 -22.79
N LEU A 265 -13.17 -5.29 -22.97
CA LEU A 265 -14.16 -4.23 -22.77
C LEU A 265 -15.31 -4.32 -23.79
N ASP A 266 -15.00 -4.54 -25.07
CA ASP A 266 -16.02 -4.66 -26.13
C ASP A 266 -16.91 -5.89 -25.92
N ALA A 267 -16.33 -7.03 -25.53
CA ALA A 267 -17.08 -8.25 -25.20
C ALA A 267 -18.08 -8.06 -24.04
N HIS A 268 -17.88 -7.04 -23.20
CA HIS A 268 -18.77 -6.68 -22.09
C HIS A 268 -19.61 -5.42 -22.37
N GLY A 269 -19.66 -4.96 -23.63
CA GLY A 269 -20.46 -3.81 -24.05
C GLY A 269 -19.91 -2.45 -23.61
N MET A 270 -18.67 -2.38 -23.14
CA MET A 270 -18.00 -1.14 -22.69
C MET A 270 -17.29 -0.48 -23.87
N LYS A 271 -18.06 0.18 -24.75
CA LYS A 271 -17.56 0.86 -25.97
C LYS A 271 -17.16 2.32 -25.76
N ASN A 272 -17.16 2.76 -24.52
CA ASN A 272 -16.93 4.12 -24.06
C ASN A 272 -15.46 4.38 -23.68
N LEU A 273 -14.51 3.63 -24.25
CA LEU A 273 -13.08 3.89 -24.15
C LEU A 273 -12.58 4.45 -25.48
N ILE A 274 -12.19 5.73 -25.48
CA ILE A 274 -11.52 6.35 -26.63
C ILE A 274 -10.07 5.91 -26.60
N VAL A 275 -9.60 5.37 -27.72
CA VAL A 275 -8.18 5.03 -27.91
C VAL A 275 -7.58 6.06 -28.85
N ASN A 276 -6.58 6.78 -28.36
CA ASN A 276 -5.77 7.69 -29.15
C ASN A 276 -4.40 7.05 -29.38
N ASP A 277 -4.13 6.65 -30.62
CA ASP A 277 -2.79 6.26 -31.03
C ASP A 277 -1.95 7.51 -31.20
N ALA A 278 -0.99 7.70 -30.29
CA ALA A 278 -0.04 8.80 -30.30
C ALA A 278 1.38 8.31 -30.57
N SER A 279 1.56 7.08 -31.07
CA SER A 279 2.89 6.46 -31.24
C SER A 279 3.85 7.36 -32.00
N GLU A 280 3.39 8.05 -33.04
CA GLU A 280 4.21 8.96 -33.85
C GLU A 280 4.71 10.17 -33.04
N ASP A 281 3.85 10.78 -32.19
CA ASP A 281 4.24 11.90 -31.32
C ASP A 281 5.39 11.47 -30.39
N PHE A 282 5.31 10.27 -29.82
CA PHE A 282 6.33 9.73 -28.91
C PHE A 282 7.62 9.30 -29.64
N LEU A 283 7.51 8.60 -30.77
CA LEU A 283 8.66 8.17 -31.56
C LEU A 283 9.46 9.38 -32.08
N GLN A 284 8.77 10.42 -32.55
CA GLN A 284 9.42 11.64 -33.00
C GLN A 284 10.10 12.38 -31.85
N ALA A 285 9.50 12.43 -30.65
CA ALA A 285 10.11 13.04 -29.47
C ALA A 285 11.40 12.31 -29.02
N LEU A 286 11.47 11.00 -29.24
CA LEU A 286 12.58 10.13 -28.85
C LEU A 286 13.68 10.00 -29.92
N LYS A 287 13.49 10.57 -31.11
CA LYS A 287 14.44 10.48 -32.22
C LYS A 287 15.83 10.96 -31.82
N GLY A 288 16.82 10.08 -31.94
CA GLY A 288 18.22 10.37 -31.62
C GLY A 288 18.56 10.42 -30.14
N ILE A 289 17.63 10.07 -29.24
CA ILE A 289 17.85 10.14 -27.79
C ILE A 289 18.35 8.82 -27.23
N THR A 290 19.54 8.85 -26.64
CA THR A 290 20.21 7.68 -26.06
C THR A 290 20.10 7.66 -24.53
N ALA A 291 20.25 8.82 -23.89
CA ALA A 291 20.26 8.97 -22.44
C ALA A 291 18.91 8.58 -21.78
N PRO A 292 18.88 7.64 -20.82
CA PRO A 292 17.63 7.11 -20.27
C PRO A 292 16.80 8.15 -19.52
N GLU A 293 17.44 9.05 -18.77
CA GLU A 293 16.74 10.14 -18.06
C GLU A 293 16.10 11.14 -19.02
N GLU A 294 16.77 11.44 -20.13
CA GLU A 294 16.21 12.32 -21.16
C GLU A 294 15.01 11.66 -21.85
N LYS A 295 15.07 10.35 -22.12
CA LYS A 295 13.91 9.60 -22.63
C LYS A 295 12.72 9.70 -21.66
N ARG A 296 12.94 9.51 -20.36
CA ARG A 296 11.88 9.62 -19.33
C ARG A 296 11.23 11.01 -19.35
N LYS A 297 12.05 12.07 -19.36
CA LYS A 297 11.57 13.46 -19.40
C LYS A 297 10.72 13.73 -20.64
N ARG A 298 11.22 13.33 -21.82
CA ARG A 298 10.51 13.55 -23.09
C ARG A 298 9.22 12.78 -23.17
N ILE A 299 9.21 11.51 -22.78
CA ILE A 299 7.98 10.71 -22.73
C ILE A 299 6.95 11.34 -21.81
N GLY A 300 7.36 11.78 -20.61
CA GLY A 300 6.47 12.49 -19.68
C GLY A 300 5.90 13.78 -20.29
N ALA A 301 6.76 14.60 -20.90
CA ALA A 301 6.34 15.86 -21.54
C ALA A 301 5.39 15.63 -22.72
N THR A 302 5.70 14.68 -23.61
CA THR A 302 4.84 14.33 -24.75
C THR A 302 3.50 13.78 -24.27
N PHE A 303 3.48 12.96 -23.22
CA PHE A 303 2.22 12.48 -22.64
C PHE A 303 1.33 13.62 -22.15
N LEU A 304 1.89 14.62 -21.46
CA LEU A 304 1.13 15.79 -21.02
C LEU A 304 0.57 16.57 -22.21
N GLN A 305 1.38 16.80 -23.26
CA GLN A 305 0.93 17.51 -24.46
C GLN A 305 -0.22 16.78 -25.18
N VAL A 306 -0.11 15.46 -25.36
CA VAL A 306 -1.16 14.64 -25.99
C VAL A 306 -2.40 14.61 -25.12
N LYS A 307 -2.25 14.44 -23.80
CA LYS A 307 -3.35 14.50 -22.83
C LYS A 307 -4.08 15.83 -22.94
N ASP A 308 -3.39 16.97 -22.90
CA ASP A 308 -4.02 18.29 -22.93
C ASP A 308 -4.73 18.56 -24.26
N ARG A 309 -4.15 18.08 -25.38
CA ARG A 309 -4.77 18.10 -26.72
C ARG A 309 -6.09 17.32 -26.73
N GLU A 310 -6.09 16.09 -26.24
CA GLU A 310 -7.28 15.24 -26.22
C GLU A 310 -8.34 15.74 -25.22
N MET A 311 -7.94 16.21 -24.04
CA MET A 311 -8.86 16.80 -23.06
C MET A 311 -9.56 18.04 -23.61
N SER A 312 -8.82 18.89 -24.33
CA SER A 312 -9.38 20.08 -25.00
C SER A 312 -10.38 19.70 -26.11
N ARG A 313 -10.14 18.57 -26.80
CA ARG A 313 -11.04 18.03 -27.83
C ARG A 313 -12.35 17.51 -27.22
N LEU A 314 -12.28 16.88 -26.05
CA LEU A 314 -13.44 16.32 -25.36
C LEU A 314 -14.35 17.38 -24.74
N LYS A 315 -13.83 18.58 -24.43
CA LYS A 315 -14.59 19.72 -23.87
C LYS A 315 -15.48 19.31 -22.70
N LEU A 316 -14.91 18.57 -21.75
CA LEU A 316 -15.64 18.08 -20.57
C LEU A 316 -16.01 19.27 -19.68
N ASP A 317 -17.31 19.50 -19.51
CA ASP A 317 -17.83 20.53 -18.61
C ASP A 317 -17.67 20.11 -17.14
N PRO A 318 -16.90 20.84 -16.29
CA PRO A 318 -16.76 20.53 -14.86
C PRO A 318 -18.09 20.53 -14.08
N SER A 319 -19.13 21.21 -14.60
CA SER A 319 -20.47 21.17 -14.02
C SER A 319 -21.15 19.81 -14.19
N GLN A 320 -20.79 19.07 -15.24
CA GLN A 320 -21.39 17.78 -15.59
C GLN A 320 -20.45 16.59 -15.36
N TRP A 321 -19.13 16.81 -15.35
CA TRP A 321 -18.13 15.74 -15.33
C TRP A 321 -17.27 15.77 -14.07
N MET A 322 -16.96 14.58 -13.56
CA MET A 322 -15.94 14.33 -12.56
C MET A 322 -14.76 13.59 -13.20
N ILE A 323 -13.57 13.80 -12.66
CA ILE A 323 -12.38 13.05 -13.05
C ILE A 323 -12.19 11.91 -12.07
N ALA A 324 -12.01 10.70 -12.57
CA ALA A 324 -11.62 9.56 -11.78
C ALA A 324 -10.13 9.25 -11.94
N GLN A 325 -9.55 8.61 -10.92
CA GLN A 325 -8.19 8.08 -10.96
C GLN A 325 -8.17 6.66 -10.39
N GLY A 326 -7.32 5.80 -10.96
CA GLY A 326 -7.05 4.47 -10.43
C GLY A 326 -6.15 4.46 -9.19
N THR A 327 -6.11 5.56 -8.43
CA THR A 327 -5.28 5.72 -7.22
C THR A 327 -5.62 4.62 -6.24
N ILE A 328 -4.60 3.90 -5.77
CA ILE A 328 -4.73 2.87 -4.76
C ILE A 328 -4.24 3.37 -3.42
N TYR A 329 -4.54 2.63 -2.36
CA TYR A 329 -4.19 3.02 -1.00
C TYR A 329 -2.70 3.40 -0.83
N PRO A 330 -1.71 2.60 -1.30
CA PRO A 330 -0.31 2.99 -1.27
C PRO A 330 0.01 4.40 -1.83
N ASP A 331 -0.64 4.77 -2.94
CA ASP A 331 -0.41 6.08 -3.58
C ASP A 331 -0.92 7.22 -2.70
N THR A 332 -1.99 6.99 -1.92
CA THR A 332 -2.53 7.99 -0.98
C THR A 332 -1.61 8.24 0.22
N ILE A 333 -0.80 7.24 0.63
CA ILE A 333 0.22 7.40 1.69
C ILE A 333 1.41 8.18 1.15
N GLU A 334 1.89 7.82 -0.04
CA GLU A 334 3.03 8.48 -0.66
C GLU A 334 2.72 9.96 -0.96
N SER A 335 1.48 10.27 -1.35
CA SER A 335 1.03 11.62 -1.74
C SER A 335 0.40 12.44 -0.61
N GLY A 336 -0.27 11.80 0.32
CA GLY A 336 -0.74 12.38 1.56
C GLY A 336 0.18 11.90 2.67
N GLY A 337 1.30 12.60 2.86
CA GLY A 337 2.17 12.34 3.99
C GLY A 337 1.31 12.27 5.25
N THR A 338 1.17 11.07 5.84
CA THR A 338 0.79 10.99 7.25
C THR A 338 1.76 11.92 7.96
N LYS A 339 1.27 12.76 8.87
CA LYS A 339 2.09 13.80 9.55
C LYS A 339 3.41 13.26 10.15
N ASN A 340 3.53 11.93 10.27
CA ASN A 340 4.61 11.18 10.89
C ASN A 340 5.39 10.27 9.91
N ALA A 341 5.13 10.31 8.59
CA ALA A 341 5.94 9.59 7.61
C ALA A 341 7.00 10.52 7.03
N ASP A 342 8.28 10.18 7.24
CA ASP A 342 9.38 10.86 6.56
C ASP A 342 9.14 10.80 5.04
N LEU A 343 9.16 11.97 4.41
CA LEU A 343 8.94 12.19 2.98
C LEU A 343 10.08 11.53 2.15
N ILE A 344 10.08 10.21 2.06
CA ILE A 344 11.02 9.47 1.24
C ILE A 344 10.38 9.19 -0.11
N LYS A 345 10.56 10.20 -0.98
CA LYS A 345 10.61 10.21 -2.45
C LYS A 345 9.84 11.41 -2.98
N THR A 346 10.60 12.50 -3.18
CA THR A 346 10.23 13.48 -4.18
C THR A 346 10.06 12.75 -5.52
N HIS A 347 9.05 13.17 -6.29
CA HIS A 347 8.82 12.93 -7.74
C HIS A 347 7.42 12.32 -7.98
N HIS A 348 6.47 13.21 -8.30
CA HIS A 348 5.10 12.99 -8.81
C HIS A 348 3.90 13.01 -7.84
N ASN A 349 4.00 13.65 -6.67
CA ASN A 349 2.81 13.85 -5.84
C ASN A 349 1.95 15.01 -6.34
N ARG A 350 0.76 14.64 -6.85
CA ARG A 350 -0.42 15.47 -7.17
C ARG A 350 -0.09 16.82 -7.81
N VAL A 351 -0.08 16.84 -9.15
CA VAL A 351 -0.08 18.08 -9.95
C VAL A 351 -1.15 19.03 -9.40
N LYS A 352 -0.87 20.34 -9.34
CA LYS A 352 -1.79 21.37 -8.79
C LYS A 352 -3.24 21.18 -9.24
N GLU A 353 -3.44 20.81 -10.50
CA GLU A 353 -4.73 20.46 -11.11
C GLU A 353 -5.51 19.39 -10.32
N VAL A 354 -4.84 18.34 -9.82
CA VAL A 354 -5.44 17.28 -9.01
C VAL A 354 -5.85 17.81 -7.63
N LEU A 355 -5.02 18.66 -7.02
CA LEU A 355 -5.35 19.29 -5.73
C LEU A 355 -6.55 20.24 -5.88
N ASP A 356 -6.56 21.06 -6.94
CA ASP A 356 -7.68 21.95 -7.26
C ASP A 356 -8.98 21.14 -7.53
N LEU A 357 -8.89 19.98 -8.18
CA LEU A 357 -10.02 19.06 -8.39
C LEU A 357 -10.49 18.39 -7.09
N MET A 358 -9.57 18.07 -6.17
CA MET A 358 -9.92 17.55 -4.85
C MET A 358 -10.65 18.59 -4.01
N GLU A 359 -10.11 19.81 -3.95
CA GLU A 359 -10.70 20.93 -3.21
C GLU A 359 -12.07 21.31 -3.76
N SER A 360 -12.30 21.15 -5.07
CA SER A 360 -13.59 21.37 -5.71
C SER A 360 -14.54 20.16 -5.69
N GLY A 361 -14.13 19.02 -5.11
CA GLY A 361 -14.96 17.81 -5.01
C GLY A 361 -15.22 17.10 -6.35
N LEU A 362 -14.41 17.38 -7.38
CA LEU A 362 -14.56 16.82 -8.74
C LEU A 362 -13.69 15.58 -8.98
N LEU A 363 -12.89 15.15 -7.99
CA LEU A 363 -12.07 13.94 -8.06
C LEU A 363 -12.79 12.72 -7.45
N LEU A 364 -12.74 11.59 -8.16
CA LEU A 364 -13.23 10.28 -7.71
C LEU A 364 -12.08 9.26 -7.68
N GLU A 365 -11.76 8.73 -6.52
CA GLU A 365 -10.70 7.70 -6.36
C GLU A 365 -11.33 6.38 -5.88
N PRO A 366 -11.94 5.59 -6.79
CA PRO A 366 -12.77 4.44 -6.40
C PRO A 366 -11.97 3.28 -5.79
N LEU A 367 -10.65 3.27 -5.95
CA LEU A 367 -9.75 2.24 -5.41
C LEU A 367 -8.90 2.74 -4.24
N ALA A 368 -9.14 3.97 -3.75
CA ALA A 368 -8.32 4.61 -2.73
C ALA A 368 -8.22 3.82 -1.43
N ASP A 369 -9.23 3.01 -1.10
CA ASP A 369 -9.21 2.21 0.12
C ASP A 369 -8.49 0.86 -0.05
N LEU A 370 -8.09 0.48 -1.27
CA LEU A 370 -7.63 -0.87 -1.59
C LEU A 370 -6.12 -0.99 -1.78
N TYR A 371 -5.56 -2.11 -1.32
CA TYR A 371 -4.20 -2.52 -1.63
C TYR A 371 -4.09 -3.16 -3.03
N LYS A 372 -2.86 -3.25 -3.55
CA LYS A 372 -2.60 -3.77 -4.90
C LYS A 372 -3.12 -5.19 -5.14
N ASP A 373 -3.03 -6.06 -4.15
CA ASP A 373 -3.58 -7.41 -4.18
C ASP A 373 -5.12 -7.40 -4.16
N GLU A 374 -5.73 -6.54 -3.36
CA GLU A 374 -7.19 -6.38 -3.31
C GLU A 374 -7.76 -5.84 -4.63
N VAL A 375 -7.06 -4.90 -5.28
CA VAL A 375 -7.44 -4.41 -6.61
C VAL A 375 -7.42 -5.53 -7.66
N ARG A 376 -6.47 -6.47 -7.57
CA ARG A 376 -6.44 -7.64 -8.46
C ARG A 376 -7.63 -8.56 -8.21
N LEU A 377 -7.90 -8.88 -6.94
CA LEU A 377 -9.05 -9.70 -6.55
C LEU A 377 -10.37 -9.04 -6.98
N LEU A 378 -10.46 -7.71 -6.85
CA LEU A 378 -11.61 -6.95 -7.32
C LEU A 378 -11.75 -7.07 -8.85
N GLY A 379 -10.64 -6.99 -9.59
CA GLY A 379 -10.64 -7.18 -11.02
C GLY A 379 -11.19 -8.55 -11.45
N GLU A 380 -10.80 -9.62 -10.77
CA GLU A 380 -11.36 -10.97 -11.01
C GLU A 380 -12.85 -11.04 -10.70
N GLU A 381 -13.28 -10.46 -9.58
CA GLU A 381 -14.70 -10.40 -9.20
C GLU A 381 -15.54 -9.56 -10.19
N LEU A 382 -14.90 -8.59 -10.85
CA LEU A 382 -15.52 -7.83 -11.94
C LEU A 382 -15.58 -8.60 -13.26
N GLY A 383 -14.94 -9.77 -13.35
CA GLY A 383 -14.90 -10.63 -14.54
C GLY A 383 -13.66 -10.44 -15.42
N ILE A 384 -12.70 -9.61 -15.00
CA ILE A 384 -11.47 -9.37 -15.77
C ILE A 384 -10.62 -10.65 -15.74
N PRO A 385 -10.13 -11.15 -16.89
CA PRO A 385 -9.28 -12.33 -16.96
C PRO A 385 -8.06 -12.27 -16.03
N HIS A 386 -7.78 -13.40 -15.35
CA HIS A 386 -6.67 -13.55 -14.39
C HIS A 386 -5.33 -13.05 -14.96
N ASN A 387 -5.02 -13.39 -16.22
CA ASN A 387 -3.79 -12.99 -16.89
C ASN A 387 -3.66 -11.47 -17.12
N LEU A 388 -4.77 -10.72 -17.16
CA LEU A 388 -4.76 -9.26 -17.30
C LEU A 388 -4.58 -8.54 -15.95
N VAL A 389 -5.10 -9.11 -14.86
CA VAL A 389 -4.99 -8.51 -13.52
C VAL A 389 -3.70 -8.91 -12.79
N TRP A 390 -3.18 -10.12 -13.02
CA TRP A 390 -1.94 -10.63 -12.41
C TRP A 390 -0.67 -10.42 -13.25
N ARG A 391 -0.76 -9.70 -14.37
CA ARG A 391 0.44 -9.33 -15.15
C ARG A 391 1.43 -8.54 -14.30
N HIS A 392 2.71 -8.72 -14.63
CA HIS A 392 3.76 -7.93 -14.01
C HIS A 392 3.59 -6.43 -14.28
N PRO A 393 3.94 -5.56 -13.30
CA PRO A 393 3.97 -4.13 -13.50
C PRO A 393 4.77 -3.75 -14.74
N PHE A 394 4.26 -2.78 -15.48
CA PHE A 394 4.89 -2.23 -16.67
C PHE A 394 5.07 -0.72 -16.47
N PRO A 395 6.28 -0.18 -16.68
CA PRO A 395 6.54 1.23 -16.41
C PRO A 395 5.77 2.11 -17.39
N GLY A 396 5.37 3.32 -16.96
CA GLY A 396 4.69 4.28 -17.84
C GLY A 396 5.46 4.59 -19.15
N PRO A 397 6.80 4.79 -19.09
CA PRO A 397 7.63 4.91 -20.29
C PRO A 397 7.76 3.64 -21.16
N GLY A 398 7.19 2.53 -20.72
CA GLY A 398 7.11 1.27 -21.43
C GLY A 398 8.45 0.73 -21.94
N LEU A 399 8.47 0.31 -23.20
CA LEU A 399 9.68 -0.17 -23.89
C LEU A 399 10.72 0.95 -24.10
N GLY A 400 10.34 2.22 -24.03
CA GLY A 400 11.26 3.36 -24.20
C GLY A 400 12.42 3.37 -23.20
N VAL A 401 12.23 2.81 -22.00
CA VAL A 401 13.28 2.64 -20.98
C VAL A 401 13.85 1.21 -20.92
N ARG A 402 13.36 0.29 -21.75
CA ARG A 402 13.87 -1.09 -21.86
C ARG A 402 14.75 -1.30 -23.08
N LEU A 403 14.67 -0.40 -24.06
CA LEU A 403 15.57 -0.37 -25.21
C LEU A 403 16.82 0.45 -24.87
N LEU A 404 17.97 -0.22 -24.80
CA LEU A 404 19.26 0.45 -24.73
C LEU A 404 19.57 1.06 -26.10
N CYS A 405 19.82 2.37 -26.11
CA CYS A 405 20.13 3.12 -27.33
C CYS A 405 21.55 3.71 -27.18
N THR A 406 22.30 3.73 -28.27
CA THR A 406 23.66 4.27 -28.31
C THR A 406 23.86 5.04 -29.61
N ASP A 407 24.69 6.08 -29.57
CA ASP A 407 25.17 6.82 -30.74
C ASP A 407 26.57 6.36 -31.17
N GLY A 408 27.15 5.39 -30.46
CA GLY A 408 28.49 4.86 -30.72
C GLY A 408 29.64 5.73 -30.23
N THR A 409 29.37 6.83 -29.51
CA THR A 409 30.41 7.81 -29.11
C THR A 409 30.96 7.58 -27.70
N HIS A 410 30.31 6.77 -26.88
CA HIS A 410 30.72 6.52 -25.50
C HIS A 410 32.00 5.67 -25.42
N ALA A 411 32.99 6.16 -24.69
CA ALA A 411 34.15 5.37 -24.31
C ALA A 411 33.72 4.21 -23.41
N LEU A 412 34.22 3.01 -23.70
CA LEU A 412 33.88 1.79 -22.97
C LEU A 412 34.99 1.45 -21.98
N PRO A 413 34.65 1.03 -20.74
CA PRO A 413 35.64 0.56 -19.78
C PRO A 413 36.29 -0.72 -20.31
N LYS A 414 37.57 -0.90 -19.96
CA LYS A 414 38.32 -2.14 -20.18
C LYS A 414 38.17 -3.07 -18.99
N LYS A 415 38.57 -4.34 -19.14
CA LYS A 415 38.49 -5.33 -18.05
C LYS A 415 39.29 -4.90 -16.83
N GLU A 416 40.37 -4.17 -17.06
CA GLU A 416 41.27 -3.64 -16.04
C GLU A 416 40.62 -2.50 -15.22
N ASP A 417 39.57 -1.86 -15.74
CA ASP A 417 38.84 -0.79 -15.06
C ASP A 417 37.78 -1.33 -14.09
N VAL A 418 37.61 -2.66 -13.99
CA VAL A 418 36.63 -3.32 -13.12
C VAL A 418 37.34 -4.07 -11.99
N ASP A 419 37.31 -3.48 -10.80
CA ASP A 419 37.95 -4.03 -9.61
C ASP A 419 37.47 -5.46 -9.30
N GLY A 420 38.44 -6.36 -9.09
CA GLY A 420 38.18 -7.75 -8.69
C GLY A 420 37.70 -8.69 -9.80
N LEU A 421 37.38 -8.19 -11.00
CA LEU A 421 36.89 -9.03 -12.10
C LEU A 421 37.94 -10.05 -12.56
N ILE A 422 39.17 -9.62 -12.80
CA ILE A 422 40.23 -10.51 -13.31
C ILE A 422 40.57 -11.63 -12.30
N PRO A 423 40.80 -11.36 -11.00
CA PRO A 423 40.96 -12.40 -9.99
C PRO A 423 39.77 -13.36 -9.92
N TYR A 424 38.54 -12.84 -9.91
CA TYR A 424 37.32 -13.66 -9.83
C TYR A 424 37.21 -14.65 -10.99
N LEU A 425 37.42 -14.19 -12.22
CA LEU A 425 37.40 -15.04 -13.42
C LEU A 425 38.45 -16.16 -13.33
N LYS A 426 39.66 -15.82 -12.86
CA LYS A 426 40.76 -16.77 -12.69
C LYS A 426 40.45 -17.83 -11.63
N ASP A 427 39.95 -17.41 -10.47
CA ASP A 427 39.66 -18.30 -9.34
C ASP A 427 38.55 -19.31 -9.65
N HIS A 428 37.63 -18.96 -10.56
CA HIS A 428 36.53 -19.82 -10.98
C HIS A 428 36.79 -20.54 -12.32
N GLY A 429 37.94 -20.32 -12.97
CA GLY A 429 38.29 -20.96 -14.23
C GLY A 429 37.36 -20.62 -15.40
N VAL A 430 36.81 -19.40 -15.42
CA VAL A 430 35.84 -18.94 -16.43
C VAL A 430 36.37 -17.75 -17.22
N GLU A 431 35.89 -17.59 -18.46
CA GLU A 431 36.12 -16.39 -19.26
C GLU A 431 34.96 -15.40 -19.15
N GLY A 432 35.27 -14.11 -19.09
CA GLY A 432 34.29 -13.02 -19.05
C GLY A 432 34.63 -11.93 -20.06
N TYR A 433 33.61 -11.23 -20.57
CA TYR A 433 33.74 -10.16 -21.55
C TYR A 433 32.92 -8.95 -21.11
N LEU A 434 33.45 -7.74 -21.27
CA LEU A 434 32.67 -6.52 -21.11
C LEU A 434 31.89 -6.24 -22.38
N LEU A 435 30.59 -6.03 -22.24
CA LEU A 435 29.73 -5.66 -23.35
C LEU A 435 29.80 -4.14 -23.57
N PRO A 436 29.82 -3.68 -24.85
CA PRO A 436 29.92 -2.27 -25.21
C PRO A 436 28.60 -1.50 -24.99
N ILE A 437 27.97 -1.67 -23.84
CA ILE A 437 26.63 -1.15 -23.52
C ILE A 437 26.63 -0.51 -22.14
N GLN A 438 25.83 0.55 -22.00
CA GLN A 438 25.57 1.17 -20.71
C GLN A 438 24.27 0.61 -20.12
N SER A 439 24.30 0.27 -18.84
CA SER A 439 23.12 -0.08 -18.05
C SER A 439 23.17 0.68 -16.74
N VAL A 440 22.01 1.12 -16.26
CA VAL A 440 21.91 1.74 -14.93
C VAL A 440 22.24 0.69 -13.87
N GLY A 441 23.08 1.07 -12.91
CA GLY A 441 23.39 0.28 -11.72
C GLY A 441 23.20 1.14 -10.48
N VAL A 442 22.82 0.51 -9.36
CA VAL A 442 22.77 1.16 -8.05
C VAL A 442 24.00 0.69 -7.28
N GLN A 443 24.94 1.60 -7.01
CA GLN A 443 26.01 1.36 -6.05
C GLN A 443 25.50 1.78 -4.68
N GLY A 444 25.48 0.83 -3.75
CA GLY A 444 25.04 1.02 -2.37
C GLY A 444 26.14 1.48 -1.44
#